data_AF-A0A4Q3RKU3-F1
#
_entry.id   AF-A0A4Q3RKU3-F1
#
_cell.length_a   1.000
_cell.length_b   1.000
_cell.length_c   1.000
_cell.angle_alpha   90.00
_cell.angle_beta   90.00
_cell.angle_gamma   90.00
#
_symmetry.space_group_name_H-M   'P 1'
#
loop_
_entity.id
_entity.type
_entity.pdbx_description
1 polymer ?
#
loop_
_entity_poly.entity_id
_entity_poly.type
_entity_poly.pdbx_seq_one_letter_code
_entity_poly.pdbx_strand_id
1 'polypeptide(L)'
;MKKYILTIFSFLCILIAKSETGYDLWLRYLPVDNKSLQQSYRNNITTFIITGTSPTMNIVQTELLKGTSGLLQQNIPIQAAVTHEGTVIVGTRSSSSIIS
;
A
#
# COMPACT_ATOMS: atom_id res chain seq x y z
N MET A 1 9.88 -36.06 -27.98
CA MET A 1 10.47 -35.43 -26.78
C MET A 1 10.04 -33.97 -26.63
N LYS A 2 10.28 -33.08 -27.61
CA LYS A 2 9.82 -31.66 -27.56
C LYS A 2 8.32 -31.47 -27.28
N LYS A 3 7.45 -32.30 -27.87
CA LYS A 3 5.99 -32.26 -27.65
C LYS A 3 5.62 -32.50 -26.18
N TYR A 4 6.23 -33.50 -25.54
CA TYR A 4 5.97 -33.82 -24.13
C TYR A 4 6.52 -32.74 -23.18
N ILE A 5 7.66 -32.13 -23.51
CA ILE A 5 8.22 -31.00 -22.75
C ILE A 5 7.26 -29.80 -22.77
N LEU A 6 6.70 -29.47 -23.94
CA LEU A 6 5.74 -28.36 -24.07
C LEU A 6 4.47 -28.63 -23.26
N THR A 7 3.94 -29.85 -23.29
CA THR A 7 2.75 -30.25 -22.52
C THR A 7 2.99 -30.16 -21.02
N ILE A 8 4.13 -30.68 -20.54
CA ILE A 8 4.50 -30.62 -19.11
C ILE A 8 4.67 -29.16 -18.66
N PHE A 9 5.33 -28.34 -19.47
CA PHE A 9 5.51 -26.92 -19.17
C PHE A 9 4.17 -26.17 -19.09
N SER A 10 3.26 -26.43 -20.01
CA SER A 10 1.92 -25.84 -19.99
C SER A 10 1.11 -26.27 -18.76
N PHE A 11 1.22 -27.53 -18.33
CA PHE A 11 0.52 -28.03 -17.14
C PHE A 11 1.08 -27.40 -15.86
N LEU A 12 2.40 -27.18 -15.83
CA LEU A 12 3.08 -26.53 -14.71
C LEU A 12 2.63 -25.07 -14.56
N CYS A 13 2.44 -24.32 -15.65
CA CYS A 13 1.95 -22.93 -15.61
C CYS A 13 0.54 -22.79 -14.97
N ILE A 14 -0.35 -23.76 -15.18
CA ILE A 14 -1.71 -23.73 -14.62
C ILE A 14 -1.69 -23.83 -13.09
N LEU A 15 -0.75 -24.60 -12.52
CA LEU A 15 -0.62 -24.79 -11.08
C LEU A 15 -0.16 -23.53 -10.32
N ILE A 16 0.41 -22.56 -11.01
CA ILE A 16 0.96 -21.31 -10.43
C ILE A 16 0.05 -20.10 -10.70
N ALA A 17 -1.02 -20.27 -11.48
CA ALA A 17 -1.94 -19.20 -11.81
C ALA A 17 -2.73 -18.78 -10.56
N LYS A 18 -2.56 -17.54 -10.12
CA LYS A 18 -3.37 -16.95 -9.04
C LYS A 18 -4.48 -16.11 -9.64
N SER A 19 -5.72 -16.54 -9.43
CA SER A 19 -6.91 -15.74 -9.69
C SER A 19 -7.20 -14.84 -8.50
N GLU A 20 -7.74 -13.67 -8.77
CA GLU A 20 -8.40 -12.90 -7.72
C GLU A 20 -9.61 -13.69 -7.21
N THR A 21 -9.75 -13.73 -5.88
CA THR A 21 -10.84 -14.47 -5.23
C THR A 21 -12.08 -13.59 -4.99
N GLY A 22 -11.97 -12.28 -5.22
CA GLY A 22 -13.00 -11.30 -4.90
C GLY A 22 -13.08 -10.93 -3.41
N TYR A 23 -12.28 -11.55 -2.54
CA TYR A 23 -12.31 -11.32 -1.09
C TYR A 23 -12.06 -9.85 -0.71
N ASP A 24 -11.09 -9.19 -1.37
CA ASP A 24 -10.71 -7.81 -1.06
C ASP A 24 -11.71 -6.77 -1.58
N LEU A 25 -12.72 -7.18 -2.38
CA LEU A 25 -13.71 -6.31 -3.00
C LEU A 25 -13.07 -5.08 -3.67
N TRP A 26 -13.40 -3.86 -3.19
CA TRP A 26 -12.84 -2.61 -3.70
C TRP A 26 -11.55 -2.18 -2.99
N LEU A 27 -11.17 -2.80 -1.86
CA LEU A 27 -9.93 -2.50 -1.12
C LEU A 27 -8.75 -3.29 -1.69
N ARG A 28 -8.67 -3.35 -3.02
CA ARG A 28 -7.60 -4.00 -3.78
C ARG A 28 -6.41 -3.07 -3.89
N TYR A 29 -5.53 -3.10 -2.89
CA TYR A 29 -4.29 -2.30 -2.84
C TYR A 29 -3.20 -2.82 -3.79
N LEU A 30 -3.56 -3.01 -5.06
CA LEU A 30 -2.65 -3.40 -6.13
C LEU A 30 -1.77 -2.21 -6.55
N PRO A 31 -0.58 -2.44 -7.11
CA PRO A 31 0.26 -1.37 -7.61
C PRO A 31 -0.52 -0.46 -8.56
N VAL A 32 -0.32 0.86 -8.46
CA VAL A 32 -0.87 1.79 -9.46
C VAL A 32 -0.32 1.42 -10.85
N ASP A 33 -1.25 1.22 -11.80
CA ASP A 33 -0.93 0.73 -13.14
C ASP A 33 -0.06 1.72 -13.92
N ASN A 34 -0.44 3.01 -13.90
CA ASN A 34 0.35 4.06 -14.54
C ASN A 34 1.61 4.35 -13.72
N LYS A 35 2.78 3.95 -14.25
CA LYS A 35 4.07 4.09 -13.57
C LYS A 35 4.52 5.52 -13.35
N SER A 36 4.20 6.43 -14.27
CA SER A 36 4.51 7.85 -14.08
C SER A 36 3.69 8.43 -12.93
N LEU A 37 2.40 8.09 -12.87
CA LEU A 37 1.51 8.48 -11.77
C LEU A 37 1.93 7.83 -10.44
N GLN A 38 2.27 6.55 -10.44
CA GLN A 38 2.79 5.85 -9.27
C GLN A 38 4.03 6.55 -8.72
N GLN A 39 4.97 6.95 -9.58
CA GLN A 39 6.17 7.66 -9.16
C GLN A 39 5.84 9.07 -8.63
N SER A 40 4.87 9.76 -9.24
CA SER A 40 4.38 11.04 -8.71
C SER A 40 3.82 10.88 -7.29
N TYR A 41 3.03 9.84 -7.02
CA TYR A 41 2.52 9.56 -5.68
C TYR A 41 3.63 9.25 -4.67
N ARG A 42 4.63 8.45 -5.06
CA ARG A 42 5.81 8.18 -4.20
C ARG A 42 6.58 9.44 -3.82
N ASN A 43 6.70 10.39 -4.75
CA ASN A 43 7.37 11.65 -4.48
C ASN A 43 6.55 12.56 -3.55
N ASN A 44 5.22 12.41 -3.54
CA ASN A 44 4.30 13.23 -2.75
C ASN A 44 3.91 12.62 -1.38
N ILE A 45 4.06 11.30 -1.21
CA ILE A 45 3.70 10.57 0.02
C ILE A 45 4.96 9.85 0.51
N THR A 46 5.76 10.56 1.30
CA THR A 46 7.10 10.12 1.71
C THR A 46 7.15 9.66 3.15
N THR A 47 6.27 10.17 4.01
CA THR A 47 6.23 9.88 5.45
C THR A 47 4.82 10.08 6.00
N PHE A 48 4.45 9.32 7.02
CA PHE A 48 3.22 9.55 7.77
C PHE A 48 3.51 10.11 9.18
N ILE A 49 2.66 11.01 9.64
CA ILE A 49 2.51 11.33 11.06
C ILE A 49 1.08 10.98 11.43
N ILE A 50 0.92 10.01 12.34
CA ILE A 50 -0.39 9.55 12.79
C ILE A 50 -0.51 9.84 14.27
N THR A 51 -1.51 10.63 14.63
CA THR A 51 -1.68 11.14 16.01
C THR A 51 -2.93 10.55 16.65
N GLY A 52 -2.86 10.33 17.97
CA GLY A 52 -3.91 9.69 18.75
C GLY A 52 -3.69 8.19 18.92
N THR A 53 -4.10 7.67 20.07
CA THR A 53 -3.83 6.29 20.52
C THR A 53 -5.11 5.47 20.71
N SER A 54 -6.25 5.96 20.21
CA SER A 54 -7.50 5.24 20.31
C SER A 54 -7.47 3.95 19.48
N PRO A 55 -8.30 2.94 19.82
CA PRO A 55 -8.40 1.72 19.01
C PRO A 55 -8.69 2.00 17.53
N THR A 56 -9.51 3.03 17.24
CA THR A 56 -9.79 3.47 15.87
C THR A 56 -8.54 4.01 15.17
N MET A 57 -7.70 4.79 15.85
CA MET A 57 -6.47 5.32 15.26
C MET A 57 -5.45 4.22 14.95
N ASN A 58 -5.42 3.15 15.75
CA ASN A 58 -4.59 1.98 15.45
C ASN A 58 -5.03 1.28 14.16
N ILE A 59 -6.35 1.19 13.93
CA ILE A 59 -6.92 0.64 12.68
C ILE A 59 -6.57 1.56 11.50
N VAL A 60 -6.73 2.88 11.65
CA VAL A 60 -6.36 3.87 10.62
C VAL A 60 -4.89 3.73 10.23
N GLN A 61 -3.99 3.63 11.21
CA GLN A 61 -2.57 3.41 10.95
C GLN A 61 -2.32 2.13 10.15
N THR A 62 -2.93 1.04 10.58
CA THR A 62 -2.76 -0.27 9.93
C THR A 62 -3.24 -0.23 8.48
N GLU A 63 -4.41 0.37 8.25
CA GLU A 63 -5.02 0.39 6.93
C GLU A 63 -4.31 1.35 5.97
N LEU A 64 -3.86 2.52 6.45
CA LEU A 64 -3.07 3.44 5.64
C LEU A 64 -1.75 2.79 5.22
N LEU A 65 -1.02 2.18 6.14
CA LEU A 65 0.23 1.50 5.81
C LEU A 65 0.02 0.36 4.83
N LYS A 66 -1.00 -0.49 5.05
CA LYS A 66 -1.35 -1.59 4.13
C LYS A 66 -1.69 -1.05 2.74
N GLY A 67 -2.55 -0.04 2.70
CA GLY A 67 -3.04 0.56 1.47
C GLY A 67 -1.94 1.19 0.65
N THR A 68 -1.19 2.12 1.24
CA THR A 68 -0.16 2.83 0.51
C THR A 68 1.03 1.95 0.16
N SER A 69 1.39 0.99 1.02
CA SER A 69 2.49 0.06 0.70
C SER A 69 2.13 -0.83 -0.50
N GLY A 70 0.87 -1.26 -0.59
CA GLY A 70 0.36 -2.00 -1.75
C GLY A 70 0.33 -1.15 -3.03
N LEU A 71 -0.38 -0.01 -2.98
CA LEU A 71 -0.57 0.90 -4.12
C LEU A 71 0.76 1.45 -4.66
N LEU A 72 1.68 1.83 -3.76
CA LEU A 72 2.93 2.50 -4.11
C LEU A 72 4.11 1.52 -4.19
N GLN A 73 3.95 0.26 -3.77
CA GLN A 73 5.04 -0.72 -3.72
C GLN A 73 6.28 -0.18 -2.98
N GLN A 74 6.04 0.52 -1.87
CA GLN A 74 7.06 1.18 -1.06
C GLN A 74 6.61 1.23 0.40
N ASN A 75 7.53 0.94 1.33
CA ASN A 75 7.27 1.13 2.75
C ASN A 75 7.40 2.61 3.10
N ILE A 76 6.33 3.22 3.60
CA ILE A 76 6.32 4.61 4.04
C ILE A 76 6.51 4.64 5.57
N PRO A 77 7.57 5.30 6.08
CA PRO A 77 7.83 5.34 7.52
C PRO A 77 6.81 6.22 8.25
N ILE A 78 6.60 5.91 9.55
CA ILE A 78 5.89 6.78 10.48
C ILE A 78 6.93 7.55 11.30
N GLN A 79 6.72 8.86 11.44
CA GLN A 79 7.56 9.74 12.25
C GLN A 79 6.73 10.56 13.24
N ALA A 80 7.40 11.14 14.23
CA ALA A 80 6.77 11.97 15.26
C ALA A 80 6.74 13.47 14.90
N ALA A 81 7.50 13.90 13.89
CA ALA A 81 7.63 15.29 13.48
C ALA A 81 7.78 15.39 11.97
N VAL A 82 7.44 16.56 11.41
CA VAL A 82 7.62 16.85 9.98
C VAL A 82 9.10 17.11 9.73
N THR A 83 9.77 16.19 9.07
CA THR A 83 11.21 16.28 8.75
C THR A 83 11.48 16.50 7.26
N HIS A 84 10.55 16.11 6.40
CA HIS A 84 10.69 16.16 4.94
C HIS A 84 9.37 16.52 4.26
N GLU A 85 9.48 17.06 3.04
CA GLU A 85 8.35 17.28 2.13
C GLU A 85 7.63 15.96 1.80
N GLY A 86 6.32 16.06 1.53
CA GLY A 86 5.46 14.89 1.27
C GLY A 86 5.02 14.13 2.51
N THR A 87 5.12 14.74 3.69
CA THR A 87 4.60 14.18 4.94
C THR A 87 3.07 14.31 4.98
N VAL A 88 2.38 13.18 5.13
CA VAL A 88 0.92 13.14 5.30
C VAL A 88 0.59 13.05 6.79
N ILE A 89 -0.21 13.99 7.28
CA ILE A 89 -0.58 14.10 8.70
C ILE A 89 -2.01 13.62 8.88
N VAL A 90 -2.21 12.68 9.81
CA VAL A 90 -3.51 12.04 10.08
C VAL A 90 -3.82 12.14 11.56
N GLY A 91 -5.01 12.65 11.88
CA GLY A 91 -5.46 12.85 13.26
C GLY A 91 -6.61 13.83 13.35
N THR A 92 -6.94 14.23 14.58
CA THR A 92 -7.92 15.27 14.87
C THR A 92 -7.24 16.48 15.50
N ARG A 93 -7.95 17.61 15.60
CA ARG A 93 -7.49 18.78 16.36
C ARG A 93 -7.17 18.47 17.81
N SER A 94 -7.91 17.55 18.43
CA SER A 94 -7.69 17.17 19.83
C SER A 94 -6.50 16.24 20.03
N SER A 95 -6.08 15.51 19.00
CA SER A 95 -4.98 14.53 19.10
C SER A 95 -3.65 15.06 18.57
N SER A 96 -3.64 16.17 17.84
CA SER A 96 -2.47 16.69 17.14
C SER A 96 -2.22 18.15 17.46
N SER A 97 -1.02 18.48 17.91
CA SER A 97 -0.56 19.86 18.03
C SER A 97 -0.28 20.53 16.67
N ILE A 98 -0.18 19.73 15.59
CA ILE A 98 0.08 20.21 14.23
C ILE A 98 -1.23 20.61 13.53
N ILE A 99 -2.35 19.95 13.87
CA ILE A 99 -3.66 20.21 13.26
C ILE A 99 -4.40 21.24 14.12
N SER A 100 -4.49 22.48 13.64
CA SER A 100 -5.19 23.58 14.32
C SER A 100 -6.68 23.73 13.95
#